data_AF-A0A5E4XDH9-F1
#
_entry.id   AF-A0A5E4XDH9-F1
#
_cell.length_a   1.000
_cell.length_b   1.000
_cell.length_c   1.000
_cell.angle_alpha   90.00
_cell.angle_beta   90.00
_cell.angle_gamma   90.00
#
_symmetry.space_group_name_H-M   'P 1'
#
loop_
_entity.id
_entity.type
_entity.pdbx_description
1 polymer ?
#
loop_
_entity_poly.entity_id
_entity_poly.type
_entity_poly.pdbx_seq_one_letter_code
_entity_poly.pdbx_strand_id
1 'polypeptide(L)'
;MYIVLTSRPGEYRSEPTTGITPVETHDYFYGTRHVAAFVVAKLDGQARVKIVEEASPHGENLVPTKFFEKFESVSAAVASLEGLVGHDHAQARLSRRVPTPPVAATVQITFLSNGSKCVEAPPNSNLLRVSLREKGGIPFKCGGGLCGTCRCRVEVGREHTDEVKQKERRHLSPEDLENGYRMACQTFINGDVSVSW
;
A
#
# COMPACT_ATOMS: atom_id res chain seq x y z
N MET A 1 24.71 16.49 -2.90
CA MET A 1 25.39 15.18 -3.02
C MET A 1 24.36 14.07 -2.94
N TYR A 2 24.63 12.95 -3.60
CA TYR A 2 23.77 11.79 -3.66
C TYR A 2 24.50 10.59 -3.06
N ILE A 3 23.72 9.65 -2.52
CA ILE A 3 24.20 8.35 -2.03
C ILE A 3 23.35 7.25 -2.66
N VAL A 4 23.89 6.04 -2.71
CA VAL A 4 23.11 4.84 -3.08
C VAL A 4 22.84 4.01 -1.83
N LEU A 5 21.57 3.82 -1.52
CA LEU A 5 21.12 2.88 -0.51
C LEU A 5 20.89 1.53 -1.18
N THR A 6 21.44 0.47 -0.61
CA THR A 6 21.25 -0.89 -1.14
C THR A 6 20.34 -1.67 -0.21
N SER A 7 19.36 -2.37 -0.76
CA SER A 7 18.54 -3.34 -0.04
C SER A 7 18.67 -4.70 -0.72
N ARG A 8 18.75 -5.78 0.05
CA ARG A 8 18.75 -7.15 -0.47
C ARG A 8 17.51 -7.87 0.05
N PRO A 9 16.52 -8.15 -0.82
CA PRO A 9 15.27 -8.80 -0.42
C PRO A 9 15.52 -10.11 0.35
N GLY A 10 14.94 -10.22 1.54
CA GLY A 10 15.09 -11.38 2.43
C GLY A 10 16.32 -11.36 3.33
N GLU A 11 17.25 -10.42 3.14
CA GLU A 11 18.41 -10.23 4.02
C GLU A 11 18.26 -8.93 4.83
N TYR A 12 18.21 -7.78 4.16
CA TYR A 12 18.07 -6.48 4.82
C TYR A 12 17.50 -5.40 3.90
N ARG A 13 16.89 -4.39 4.52
CA ARG A 13 16.34 -3.22 3.86
C ARG A 13 16.98 -1.93 4.39
N SER A 14 17.42 -1.08 3.48
CA SER A 14 17.90 0.26 3.80
C SER A 14 16.76 1.27 3.69
N GLU A 15 16.41 1.88 4.80
CA GLU A 15 15.36 2.89 4.90
C GLU A 15 16.00 4.30 5.05
N PRO A 16 15.60 5.26 4.20
CA PRO A 16 16.00 6.64 4.35
C PRO A 16 15.42 7.21 5.66
N THR A 17 16.18 8.04 6.36
CA THR A 17 15.69 8.80 7.51
C THR A 17 15.73 10.30 7.20
N THR A 18 15.38 11.15 8.18
CA THR A 18 15.44 12.60 8.05
C THR A 18 16.79 13.07 7.46
N GLY A 19 16.71 13.89 6.42
CA GLY A 19 17.89 14.37 5.66
C GLY A 19 18.31 13.47 4.49
N ILE A 20 17.59 12.38 4.23
CA ILE A 20 17.81 11.49 3.08
C ILE A 20 16.52 11.46 2.25
N THR A 21 16.56 12.02 1.05
CA THR A 21 15.40 12.10 0.15
C THR A 21 15.60 11.14 -1.03
N PRO A 22 14.85 10.04 -1.14
CA PRO A 22 14.88 9.16 -2.32
C PRO A 22 14.54 9.92 -3.60
N VAL A 23 15.29 9.66 -4.67
CA VAL A 23 15.11 10.30 -5.98
C VAL A 23 14.76 9.28 -7.04
N GLU A 24 15.47 8.15 -7.06
CA GLU A 24 15.27 7.12 -8.07
C GLU A 24 15.57 5.75 -7.47
N THR A 25 14.83 4.72 -7.89
CA THR A 25 15.06 3.34 -7.46
C THR A 25 15.36 2.48 -8.67
N HIS A 26 16.34 1.59 -8.56
CA HIS A 26 16.70 0.61 -9.56
C HIS A 26 16.67 -0.79 -8.96
N ASP A 27 15.99 -1.70 -9.62
CA ASP A 27 15.91 -3.09 -9.24
C ASP A 27 16.91 -3.90 -10.06
N TYR A 28 17.75 -4.65 -9.35
CA TYR A 28 18.76 -5.54 -9.92
C TYR A 28 18.27 -6.97 -9.87
N PHE A 29 18.22 -7.59 -11.04
CA PHE A 29 17.79 -8.96 -11.26
C PHE A 29 18.92 -9.80 -11.81
N TYR A 30 18.94 -11.06 -11.41
CA TYR A 30 19.71 -12.11 -12.06
C TYR A 30 18.73 -13.20 -12.53
N GLY A 31 18.49 -13.26 -13.83
CA GLY A 31 17.39 -14.02 -14.40
C GLY A 31 16.04 -13.47 -13.91
N THR A 32 15.21 -14.31 -13.28
CA THR A 32 13.91 -13.92 -12.71
C THR A 32 14.00 -13.48 -11.24
N ARG A 33 15.15 -13.69 -10.59
CA ARG A 33 15.32 -13.39 -9.16
C ARG A 33 15.61 -11.91 -8.96
N HIS A 34 14.84 -11.26 -8.10
CA HIS A 34 15.15 -9.92 -7.60
C HIS A 34 16.26 -10.02 -6.55
N VAL A 35 17.46 -9.56 -6.90
CA VAL A 35 18.68 -9.74 -6.08
C VAL A 35 18.91 -8.55 -5.15
N ALA A 36 18.70 -7.33 -5.65
CA ALA A 36 18.87 -6.13 -4.86
C ALA A 36 18.02 -4.98 -5.39
N ALA A 37 17.67 -4.04 -4.51
CA ALA A 37 17.11 -2.75 -4.88
C ALA A 37 18.07 -1.63 -4.46
N PHE A 38 18.37 -0.74 -5.39
CA PHE A 38 19.26 0.41 -5.21
C PHE A 38 18.44 1.70 -5.23
N VAL A 39 18.47 2.46 -4.15
CA VAL A 39 17.80 3.76 -4.05
C VAL A 39 18.85 4.86 -4.12
N VAL A 40 18.85 5.60 -5.22
CA VAL A 40 19.61 6.86 -5.32
C VAL A 40 18.86 7.90 -4.50
N ALA A 41 19.51 8.45 -3.49
CA ALA A 41 18.92 9.43 -2.58
C ALA A 41 19.78 10.69 -2.49
N LYS A 42 19.12 11.86 -2.49
CA LYS A 42 19.72 13.13 -2.15
C LYS A 42 19.99 13.17 -0.65
N LEU A 43 21.19 13.62 -0.28
CA LEU A 43 21.60 13.76 1.11
C LEU A 43 21.73 15.25 1.47
N ASP A 44 20.96 15.66 2.47
CA ASP A 44 20.96 17.01 3.04
C ASP A 44 21.70 16.98 4.40
N GLY A 45 23.02 17.21 4.35
CA GLY A 45 23.87 17.28 5.54
C GLY A 45 24.25 15.91 6.14
N GLN A 46 24.43 15.86 7.46
CA GLN A 46 24.74 14.63 8.19
C GLN A 46 23.45 13.89 8.54
N ALA A 47 23.34 12.64 8.11
CA ALA A 47 22.18 11.80 8.38
C ALA A 47 22.61 10.36 8.69
N ARG A 48 21.65 9.49 9.02
CA ARG A 48 21.89 8.06 9.25
C ARG A 48 20.91 7.24 8.42
N VAL A 49 21.37 6.20 7.77
CA VAL A 49 20.50 5.25 7.07
C VAL A 49 20.06 4.21 8.10
N LYS A 50 18.76 3.90 8.14
CA LYS A 50 18.26 2.80 8.97
C LYS A 50 18.37 1.50 8.18
N ILE A 51 19.11 0.53 8.70
CA ILE A 51 19.22 -0.81 8.13
C ILE A 51 18.34 -1.73 8.97
N VAL A 52 17.37 -2.40 8.35
CA VAL A 52 16.46 -3.34 8.99
C VAL A 52 16.75 -4.75 8.48
N GLU A 53 17.08 -5.68 9.37
CA GLU A 53 17.26 -7.08 9.01
C GLU A 53 15.90 -7.75 8.74
N GLU A 54 15.76 -8.35 7.56
CA GLU A 54 14.55 -9.06 7.17
C GLU A 54 14.61 -10.55 7.57
N ALA A 55 15.82 -11.10 7.69
CA ALA A 55 16.05 -12.43 8.22
C ALA A 55 15.90 -12.44 9.76
N SER A 56 15.53 -13.61 10.31
CA SER A 56 15.50 -13.81 11.76
C SER A 56 16.93 -14.11 12.27
N PRO A 57 17.38 -13.51 13.39
CA PRO A 57 16.62 -12.62 14.27
C PRO A 57 16.50 -11.19 13.71
N HIS A 58 15.31 -10.61 13.85
CA HIS A 58 15.07 -9.24 13.40
C HIS A 58 15.88 -8.23 14.21
N GLY A 59 16.55 -7.32 13.53
CA GLY A 59 17.35 -6.24 14.13
C GLY A 59 17.29 -4.96 13.30
N GLU A 60 17.59 -3.82 13.94
CA GLU A 60 17.74 -2.54 13.26
C GLU A 60 18.99 -1.79 13.71
N ASN A 61 19.64 -1.09 12.78
CA ASN A 61 20.82 -0.29 13.05
C ASN A 61 20.79 1.03 12.28
N LEU A 62 21.33 2.11 12.87
CA LEU A 62 21.46 3.42 12.24
C LEU A 62 22.89 3.67 11.79
N VAL A 63 23.15 3.50 10.50
CA VAL A 63 24.48 3.65 9.89
C VAL A 63 24.71 5.10 9.45
N PRO A 64 25.74 5.81 9.96
CA PRO A 64 26.06 7.17 9.54
C PRO A 64 26.34 7.29 8.04
N THR A 65 25.80 8.32 7.38
CA THR A 65 25.98 8.49 5.93
C THR A 65 27.42 8.79 5.51
N LYS A 66 28.33 9.10 6.44
CA LYS A 66 29.76 9.28 6.15
C LYS A 66 30.45 8.03 5.58
N PHE A 67 29.87 6.84 5.79
CA PHE A 67 30.39 5.57 5.27
C PHE A 67 29.90 5.25 3.84
N PHE A 68 29.02 6.08 3.29
CA PHE A 68 28.47 5.89 1.95
C PHE A 68 29.23 6.75 0.95
N GLU A 69 29.56 6.16 -0.19
CA GLU A 69 30.10 6.87 -1.35
C GLU A 69 29.19 8.03 -1.76
N LYS A 70 29.81 9.15 -2.16
CA LYS A 70 29.12 10.38 -2.52
C LYS A 70 29.23 10.61 -4.01
N PHE A 71 28.10 10.89 -4.63
CA PHE A 71 28.01 11.23 -6.04
C PHE A 71 27.56 12.68 -6.21
N GLU A 72 28.10 13.34 -7.23
CA GLU A 72 27.77 14.73 -7.56
C GLU A 72 26.37 14.86 -8.18
N SER A 73 25.92 13.82 -8.88
CA SER A 73 24.63 13.78 -9.57
C SER A 73 23.95 12.41 -9.46
N VAL A 74 22.65 12.36 -9.76
CA VAL A 74 21.89 11.11 -9.89
C VAL A 74 22.52 10.24 -10.99
N SER A 75 22.87 10.82 -12.13
CA SER A 75 23.47 10.09 -13.25
C SER A 75 24.80 9.42 -12.86
N ALA A 76 25.65 10.08 -12.07
CA ALA A 76 26.90 9.50 -11.60
C ALA A 76 26.66 8.31 -10.64
N ALA A 77 25.66 8.43 -9.75
CA ALA A 77 25.25 7.34 -8.86
C ALA A 77 24.62 6.16 -9.60
N VAL A 78 23.92 6.40 -10.71
CA VAL A 78 23.37 5.32 -11.55
C VAL A 78 24.46 4.65 -12.36
N ALA A 79 25.39 5.41 -12.95
CA ALA A 79 26.53 4.87 -13.69
C ALA A 79 27.41 3.95 -12.82
N SER A 80 27.55 4.22 -11.52
CA SER A 80 28.28 3.32 -10.61
C SER A 80 27.58 1.96 -10.42
N LEU A 81 26.27 1.87 -10.67
CA LEU A 81 25.50 0.62 -10.61
C LEU A 81 25.59 -0.20 -11.90
N GLU A 82 25.82 0.45 -13.03
CA GLU A 82 25.92 -0.23 -14.34
C GLU A 82 27.09 -1.22 -14.37
N GLY A 83 28.14 -0.99 -13.58
CA GLY A 83 29.24 -1.94 -13.40
C GLY A 83 28.82 -3.32 -12.86
N LEU A 84 27.67 -3.42 -12.18
CA LEU A 84 27.11 -4.70 -11.71
C LEU A 84 26.53 -5.56 -12.84
N VAL A 85 26.27 -4.97 -14.01
CA VAL A 85 25.62 -5.59 -15.17
C VAL A 85 26.64 -5.92 -16.27
N GLY A 86 27.95 -5.85 -15.97
CA GLY A 86 29.04 -6.01 -16.92
C GLY A 86 29.03 -7.29 -17.77
N HIS A 87 29.87 -7.29 -18.80
CA HIS A 87 29.86 -8.16 -19.99
C HIS A 87 29.75 -9.69 -19.78
N ASP A 88 30.05 -10.22 -18.60
CA ASP A 88 30.04 -11.67 -18.29
C ASP A 88 28.71 -12.16 -17.67
N HIS A 89 27.74 -11.27 -17.45
CA HIS A 89 26.48 -11.58 -16.80
C HIS A 89 25.29 -11.42 -17.75
N ALA A 90 25.17 -12.30 -18.75
CA ALA A 90 24.09 -12.26 -19.75
C ALA A 90 22.65 -12.26 -19.16
N GLN A 91 22.49 -12.65 -17.89
CA GLN A 91 21.21 -12.66 -17.17
C GLN A 91 21.05 -11.50 -16.17
N ALA A 92 22.09 -10.69 -15.95
CA ALA A 92 22.04 -9.53 -15.08
C ALA A 92 21.25 -8.42 -15.77
N ARG A 93 20.32 -7.83 -15.03
CA ARG A 93 19.52 -6.70 -15.50
C ARG A 93 19.33 -5.71 -14.37
N LEU A 94 19.69 -4.46 -14.63
CA LEU A 94 19.29 -3.34 -13.79
C LEU A 94 18.13 -2.61 -14.48
N SER A 95 17.03 -2.39 -13.78
CA SER A 95 15.91 -1.62 -14.31
C SER A 95 15.49 -0.54 -13.34
N ARG A 96 15.31 0.68 -13.85
CA ARG A 96 14.66 1.74 -13.12
C ARG A 96 13.25 1.29 -12.72
N ARG A 97 12.98 1.29 -11.41
CA ARG A 97 11.65 1.10 -10.87
C ARG A 97 10.85 2.36 -11.16
N VAL A 98 9.77 2.23 -11.93
CA VAL A 98 8.76 3.28 -12.00
C VAL A 98 8.16 3.39 -10.59
N PRO A 99 8.25 4.56 -9.92
CA PRO A 99 7.60 4.72 -8.63
C PRO A 99 6.12 4.41 -8.83
N THR A 100 5.65 3.28 -8.30
CA THR A 100 4.22 3.10 -8.12
C THR A 100 3.82 4.26 -7.22
N PRO A 101 2.93 5.17 -7.66
CA PRO A 101 2.52 6.27 -6.82
C PRO A 101 2.12 5.71 -5.45
N PRO A 102 2.51 6.37 -4.34
CA PRO A 102 2.10 5.91 -3.04
C PRO A 102 0.59 5.74 -3.09
N VAL A 103 0.08 4.57 -2.71
CA VAL A 103 -1.36 4.34 -2.60
C VAL A 103 -1.83 5.16 -1.39
N ALA A 104 -1.94 6.47 -1.59
CA ALA A 104 -2.66 7.38 -0.73
C ALA A 104 -3.98 7.67 -1.45
N ALA A 105 -4.92 6.76 -1.30
CA ALA A 105 -6.30 6.99 -1.63
C ALA A 105 -7.11 6.34 -0.52
N THR A 106 -7.03 6.88 0.70
CA THR A 106 -8.05 6.51 1.69
C THR A 106 -9.40 6.85 1.07
N VAL A 107 -10.37 5.97 1.29
CA VAL A 107 -11.75 6.16 0.86
C VAL A 107 -12.52 6.73 2.05
N GLN A 108 -13.39 7.69 1.79
CA GLN A 108 -14.28 8.24 2.79
C GLN A 108 -15.58 7.44 2.84
N ILE A 109 -15.95 6.99 4.05
CA ILE A 109 -17.23 6.34 4.31
C ILE A 109 -18.05 7.23 5.22
N THR A 110 -19.21 7.67 4.74
CA THR A 110 -20.16 8.50 5.48
C THR A 110 -21.33 7.66 5.98
N PHE A 111 -21.46 7.52 7.30
CA PHE A 111 -22.55 6.80 7.97
C PHE A 111 -23.73 7.75 8.25
N LEU A 112 -24.67 7.84 7.31
CA LEU A 112 -25.78 8.80 7.34
C LEU A 112 -26.71 8.56 8.53
N SER A 113 -27.08 7.30 8.82
CA SER A 113 -27.93 6.93 9.96
C SER A 113 -27.26 7.16 11.33
N ASN A 114 -25.98 7.57 11.37
CA ASN A 114 -25.22 7.88 12.58
C ASN A 114 -24.71 9.33 12.56
N GLY A 115 -25.62 10.27 12.31
CA GLY A 115 -25.32 11.71 12.34
C GLY A 115 -24.31 12.15 11.27
N SER A 116 -24.32 11.50 10.10
CA SER A 116 -23.37 11.76 9.00
C SER A 116 -21.90 11.64 9.41
N LYS A 117 -21.58 10.68 10.28
CA LYS A 117 -20.19 10.43 10.70
C LYS A 117 -19.34 10.00 9.49
N CYS A 118 -18.27 10.74 9.23
CA CYS A 118 -17.28 10.41 8.20
C CYS A 118 -16.07 9.69 8.80
N VAL A 119 -15.58 8.67 8.11
CA VAL A 119 -14.37 7.93 8.49
C VAL A 119 -13.53 7.66 7.26
N GLU A 120 -12.22 7.49 7.44
CA GLU A 120 -11.29 7.11 6.38
C GLU A 120 -10.90 5.63 6.51
N ALA A 121 -10.78 4.95 5.37
CA ALA A 121 -10.31 3.57 5.31
C ALA A 121 -9.42 3.35 4.07
N PRO A 122 -8.54 2.34 4.04
CA PRO A 122 -7.87 1.95 2.80
C PRO A 122 -8.87 1.50 1.73
N PRO A 123 -8.55 1.59 0.43
CA PRO A 123 -9.32 0.92 -0.62
C PRO A 123 -9.44 -0.57 -0.34
N ASN A 124 -10.46 -1.19 -0.93
CA ASN A 124 -10.81 -2.59 -0.71
C ASN A 124 -11.04 -2.91 0.79
N SER A 125 -11.63 -1.97 1.52
CA SER A 125 -12.02 -2.18 2.93
C SER A 125 -13.43 -2.76 3.04
N ASN A 126 -13.63 -3.70 3.95
CA ASN A 126 -14.94 -4.28 4.22
C ASN A 126 -15.82 -3.31 5.03
N LEU A 127 -17.00 -2.97 4.49
CA LEU A 127 -17.88 -1.93 5.05
C LEU A 127 -18.29 -2.22 6.49
N LEU A 128 -18.68 -3.46 6.82
CA LEU A 128 -19.04 -3.81 8.20
C LEU A 128 -17.83 -3.73 9.14
N ARG A 129 -16.65 -4.17 8.72
CA ARG A 129 -15.46 -4.14 9.59
C ARG A 129 -15.05 -2.70 9.91
N VAL A 130 -15.16 -1.79 8.95
CA VAL A 130 -14.95 -0.35 9.18
C VAL A 130 -16.01 0.20 10.13
N SER A 131 -17.30 -0.11 9.90
CA SER A 131 -18.38 0.31 10.81
C SER A 131 -18.16 -0.18 12.25
N LEU A 132 -17.68 -1.40 12.46
CA LEU A 132 -17.41 -1.91 13.81
C LEU A 132 -16.23 -1.20 14.47
N ARG A 133 -15.13 -1.02 13.74
CA ARG A 133 -13.91 -0.38 14.25
C ARG A 133 -14.17 1.08 14.60
N GLU A 134 -14.81 1.79 13.69
CA GLU A 134 -15.01 3.24 13.79
C GLU A 134 -16.34 3.61 14.47
N LYS A 135 -17.08 2.63 15.02
CA LYS A 135 -18.39 2.85 15.64
C LYS A 135 -19.38 3.54 14.68
N GLY A 136 -19.41 3.07 13.44
CA GLY A 136 -20.29 3.53 12.36
C GLY A 136 -21.76 3.21 12.60
N GLY A 137 -22.08 2.12 13.30
CA GLY A 137 -23.43 1.84 13.79
C GLY A 137 -24.28 0.88 12.95
N ILE A 138 -23.75 0.34 11.84
CA ILE A 138 -24.45 -0.66 11.03
C ILE A 138 -24.81 -1.89 11.90
N PRO A 139 -26.10 -2.31 11.96
CA PRO A 139 -26.54 -3.47 12.71
C PRO A 139 -25.83 -4.74 12.24
N PHE A 140 -25.51 -5.64 13.15
CA PHE A 140 -24.82 -6.87 12.78
C PHE A 140 -25.11 -8.02 13.74
N LYS A 141 -24.87 -9.24 13.25
CA LYS A 141 -24.93 -10.48 14.04
C LYS A 141 -23.84 -11.46 13.63
N CYS A 142 -23.93 -12.06 12.43
CA CYS A 142 -22.96 -13.09 12.01
C CYS A 142 -21.66 -12.55 11.39
N GLY A 143 -21.70 -11.37 10.76
CA GLY A 143 -20.56 -10.78 10.05
C GLY A 143 -20.00 -11.60 8.87
N GLY A 144 -20.71 -12.64 8.40
CA GLY A 144 -20.21 -13.60 7.39
C GLY A 144 -21.17 -13.92 6.24
N GLY A 145 -22.25 -13.15 6.09
CA GLY A 145 -23.20 -13.29 4.99
C GLY A 145 -24.28 -14.37 5.19
N LEU A 146 -24.61 -14.70 6.44
CA LEU A 146 -25.53 -15.78 6.79
C LEU A 146 -26.93 -15.31 7.25
N CYS A 147 -27.05 -14.09 7.77
CA CYS A 147 -28.24 -13.67 8.52
C CYS A 147 -28.94 -12.41 8.01
N GLY A 148 -28.41 -11.72 7.01
CA GLY A 148 -29.02 -10.48 6.48
C GLY A 148 -29.01 -9.25 7.41
N THR A 149 -28.69 -9.38 8.71
CA THR A 149 -28.81 -8.29 9.71
C THR A 149 -28.04 -7.03 9.37
N CYS A 150 -26.90 -7.14 8.67
CA CYS A 150 -26.11 -5.99 8.22
C CYS A 150 -26.60 -5.41 6.89
N ARG A 151 -27.90 -5.48 6.62
CA ARG A 151 -28.52 -4.84 5.46
C ARG A 151 -28.34 -3.33 5.62
N CYS A 152 -27.83 -2.70 4.57
CA CYS A 152 -27.64 -1.26 4.47
C CYS A 152 -27.97 -0.83 3.04
N ARG A 153 -28.13 0.46 2.80
CA ARG A 153 -28.29 1.06 1.49
C ARG A 153 -27.11 1.97 1.19
N VAL A 154 -26.54 1.83 0.00
CA VAL A 154 -25.52 2.74 -0.52
C VAL A 154 -26.25 3.86 -1.24
N GLU A 155 -26.34 5.02 -0.60
CA GLU A 155 -27.04 6.21 -1.12
C GLU A 155 -26.19 6.92 -2.19
N VAL A 156 -24.87 6.96 -1.99
CA VAL A 156 -23.90 7.60 -2.89
C VAL A 156 -22.68 6.70 -3.07
N GLY A 157 -22.13 6.63 -4.29
CA GLY A 157 -20.91 5.88 -4.61
C GLY A 157 -21.15 4.38 -4.80
N ARG A 158 -22.27 3.99 -5.42
CA ARG A 158 -22.59 2.57 -5.66
C ARG A 158 -21.55 1.91 -6.57
N GLU A 159 -21.05 2.66 -7.55
CA GLU A 159 -19.97 2.33 -8.46
C GLU A 159 -18.62 2.08 -7.76
N HIS A 160 -18.46 2.58 -6.53
CA HIS A 160 -17.26 2.37 -5.72
C HIS A 160 -17.33 1.11 -4.85
N THR A 161 -18.42 0.36 -4.96
CA THR A 161 -18.56 -0.94 -4.28
C THR A 161 -18.18 -2.09 -5.19
N ASP A 162 -17.69 -3.17 -4.60
CA ASP A 162 -17.45 -4.40 -5.34
C ASP A 162 -18.75 -5.05 -5.84
N GLU A 163 -18.59 -6.01 -6.75
CA GLU A 163 -19.72 -6.75 -7.33
C GLU A 163 -20.59 -7.42 -6.25
N VAL A 164 -21.89 -7.47 -6.52
CA VAL A 164 -22.85 -8.15 -5.63
C VAL A 164 -22.57 -9.64 -5.58
N LYS A 165 -22.17 -10.13 -4.41
CA LYS A 165 -21.82 -11.53 -4.19
C LYS A 165 -23.07 -12.42 -4.09
N GLN A 166 -22.91 -13.72 -4.38
CA GLN A 166 -24.00 -14.70 -4.30
C GLN A 166 -24.68 -14.75 -2.92
N LYS A 167 -23.92 -14.55 -1.83
CA LYS A 167 -24.47 -14.52 -0.46
C LYS A 167 -25.45 -13.36 -0.25
N GLU A 168 -25.23 -12.23 -0.91
CA GLU A 168 -26.14 -11.08 -0.84
C GLU A 168 -27.46 -11.39 -1.53
N ARG A 169 -27.39 -12.06 -2.70
CA ARG A 169 -28.56 -12.51 -3.48
C ARG A 169 -29.45 -13.53 -2.76
N ARG A 170 -29.00 -14.11 -1.64
CA ARG A 170 -29.81 -14.98 -0.78
C ARG A 170 -30.71 -14.21 0.19
N HIS A 171 -30.44 -12.92 0.42
CA HIS A 171 -31.12 -12.10 1.40
C HIS A 171 -31.70 -10.80 0.82
N LEU A 172 -31.28 -10.41 -0.38
CA LEU A 172 -31.72 -9.21 -1.09
C LEU A 172 -32.35 -9.61 -2.43
N SER A 173 -33.53 -9.07 -2.73
CA SER A 173 -34.18 -9.25 -4.03
C SER A 173 -33.41 -8.50 -5.14
N PRO A 174 -33.65 -8.82 -6.42
CA PRO A 174 -33.09 -8.03 -7.52
C PRO A 174 -33.45 -6.54 -7.42
N GLU A 175 -34.71 -6.23 -7.05
CA GLU A 175 -35.19 -4.87 -6.82
C GLU A 175 -34.46 -4.19 -5.65
N ASP A 176 -34.17 -4.91 -4.57
CA ASP A 176 -33.38 -4.38 -3.45
C ASP A 176 -31.97 -3.95 -3.92
N LEU A 177 -31.31 -4.81 -4.69
CA LEU A 177 -29.98 -4.55 -5.23
C LEU A 177 -29.97 -3.38 -6.20
N GLU A 178 -30.99 -3.27 -7.06
CA GLU A 178 -31.20 -2.15 -7.97
C GLU A 178 -31.44 -0.83 -7.22
N ASN A 179 -32.11 -0.88 -6.08
CA ASN A 179 -32.31 0.26 -5.18
C ASN A 179 -31.10 0.59 -4.29
N GLY A 180 -29.99 -0.13 -4.43
CA GLY A 180 -28.72 0.14 -3.73
C GLY A 180 -28.59 -0.54 -2.38
N TYR A 181 -29.49 -1.46 -2.02
CA TYR A 181 -29.31 -2.28 -0.82
C TYR A 181 -28.15 -3.26 -1.01
N ARG A 182 -27.37 -3.41 0.05
CA ARG A 182 -26.22 -4.31 0.15
C ARG A 182 -26.19 -4.97 1.52
N MET A 183 -25.43 -6.06 1.65
CA MET A 183 -25.07 -6.57 2.96
C MET A 183 -23.67 -6.09 3.33
N ALA A 184 -23.55 -5.16 4.29
CA ALA A 184 -22.28 -4.53 4.65
C ALA A 184 -21.14 -5.52 4.96
N CYS A 185 -21.45 -6.70 5.50
CA CYS A 185 -20.43 -7.73 5.76
C CYS A 185 -19.84 -8.36 4.50
N GLN A 186 -20.53 -8.28 3.37
CA GLN A 186 -20.09 -8.80 2.07
C GLN A 186 -19.61 -7.70 1.13
N THR A 187 -19.84 -6.42 1.43
CA THR A 187 -19.47 -5.28 0.59
C THR A 187 -18.07 -4.77 0.90
N PHE A 188 -17.28 -4.57 -0.16
CA PHE A 188 -15.97 -3.93 -0.10
C PHE A 188 -16.01 -2.60 -0.84
N ILE A 189 -15.33 -1.60 -0.27
CA ILE A 189 -15.36 -0.20 -0.72
C ILE A 189 -14.02 0.18 -1.33
N ASN A 190 -14.04 0.72 -2.56
CA ASN A 190 -12.87 1.11 -3.34
C ASN A 190 -12.80 2.62 -3.65
N GLY A 191 -13.80 3.39 -3.21
CA GLY A 191 -13.91 4.84 -3.36
C GLY A 191 -14.93 5.40 -2.38
N ASP A 192 -15.18 6.70 -2.42
CA ASP A 192 -16.02 7.38 -1.42
C ASP A 192 -17.48 6.92 -1.50
N VAL A 193 -18.10 6.65 -0.35
CA VAL A 193 -19.48 6.19 -0.26
C VAL A 193 -20.23 6.84 0.89
N SER A 194 -21.55 6.99 0.72
CA SER A 194 -22.47 7.34 1.80
C SER A 194 -23.49 6.22 1.98
N VAL A 195 -23.66 5.75 3.22
CA VAL A 195 -24.50 4.60 3.54
C VAL A 195 -25.50 4.90 4.64
N SER A 196 -26.70 4.34 4.48
CA SER A 196 -27.79 4.32 5.46
C SER A 196 -28.19 2.87 5.76
N TRP A 197 -28.95 2.64 6.83
CA TRP A 197 -29.51 1.33 7.19
C TRP A 197 -30.76 1.50 8.04
#